data_AF-A0A0D6PF13-F1
#
_entry.id   AF-A0A0D6PF13-F1
#
_cell.length_a   1.000
_cell.length_b   1.000
_cell.length_c   1.000
_cell.angle_alpha   90.00
_cell.angle_beta   90.00
_cell.angle_gamma   90.00
#
_symmetry.space_group_name_H-M   'P 1'
#
loop_
_entity.id
_entity.type
_entity.pdbx_description
1 polymer ?
#
loop_
_entity_poly.entity_id
_entity_poly.type
_entity_poly.pdbx_seq_one_letter_code
_entity_poly.pdbx_strand_id
1 'polypeptide(L)' 'MTDTTHLEALQVGLSHELCRLAAAKTPQEITMRSVKVRQYEREIADEQKFLNLPEDGPLPEITDDELLAALGL' A
#
# COMPACT_ATOMS: atom_id res chain seq x y z
N MET A 1 -23.18 -3.09 1.05
CA MET A 1 -21.82 -2.71 1.45
C MET A 1 -20.89 -3.55 0.59
N THR A 2 -19.89 -2.95 -0.05
CA THR A 2 -18.91 -3.66 -0.88
C THR A 2 -18.01 -4.49 0.02
N ASP A 3 -17.77 -5.76 -0.32
CA ASP A 3 -16.85 -6.63 0.44
C ASP A 3 -15.40 -6.25 0.10
N THR A 4 -14.63 -5.85 1.11
CA THR A 4 -13.23 -5.41 1.01
C THR A 4 -12.25 -6.42 1.60
N THR A 5 -12.72 -7.60 2.04
CA THR A 5 -11.90 -8.57 2.77
C THR A 5 -10.65 -8.99 1.97
N HIS A 6 -10.78 -9.14 0.64
CA HIS A 6 -9.66 -9.48 -0.23
C HIS A 6 -8.65 -8.33 -0.35
N LEU A 7 -9.14 -7.09 -0.56
CA LEU A 7 -8.31 -5.89 -0.60
C LEU A 7 -7.51 -5.70 0.70
N GLU A 8 -8.17 -5.87 1.85
CA GLU A 8 -7.52 -5.80 3.17
C GLU A 8 -6.44 -6.87 3.34
N ALA A 9 -6.71 -8.10 2.90
CA ALA A 9 -5.73 -9.17 2.92
C ALA A 9 -4.49 -8.86 2.05
N LEU A 10 -4.69 -8.27 0.86
CA LEU A 10 -3.60 -7.84 0.00
C LEU A 10 -2.77 -6.72 0.64
N GLN A 11 -3.41 -5.72 1.27
CA GLN A 11 -2.75 -4.62 1.95
C GLN A 11 -1.92 -5.10 3.17
N VAL A 12 -2.47 -6.01 3.98
CA VAL A 12 -1.73 -6.65 5.08
C VAL A 12 -0.56 -7.48 4.53
N GLY A 13 -0.77 -8.19 3.42
CA GLY A 13 0.29 -8.92 2.71
C GLY A 13 1.44 -8.02 2.27
N LEU A 14 1.12 -6.88 1.65
CA LEU A 14 2.08 -5.87 1.22
C LEU A 14 2.88 -5.32 2.40
N SER A 15 2.20 -4.91 3.48
CA SER A 15 2.85 -4.39 4.68
C SER A 15 3.89 -5.37 5.23
N HIS A 16 3.53 -6.65 5.36
CA HIS A 16 4.46 -7.67 5.79
C HIS A 16 5.62 -7.89 4.80
N GLU A 17 5.35 -7.83 3.49
CA GLU A 17 6.40 -8.00 2.47
C GLU A 17 7.39 -6.84 2.47
N LEU A 18 6.94 -5.61 2.72
CA LEU A 18 7.80 -4.45 2.92
C LEU A 18 8.71 -4.62 4.14
N CYS A 19 8.18 -5.09 5.28
CA CYS A 19 9.00 -5.41 6.45
C CYS A 19 10.03 -6.50 6.15
N ARG A 20 9.64 -7.55 5.39
CA ARG A 20 10.56 -8.61 4.98
C ARG A 20 11.63 -8.11 4.01
N LEU A 21 11.28 -7.24 3.07
CA LEU A 21 12.22 -6.61 2.16
C LEU A 21 13.23 -5.75 2.92
N ALA A 22 12.77 -4.96 3.89
CA ALA A 22 13.64 -4.13 4.73
C ALA A 22 14.61 -4.97 5.58
N ALA A 23 14.19 -6.17 6.01
CA ALA A 23 15.02 -7.10 6.78
C ALA A 23 15.93 -8.01 5.92
N ALA A 24 15.76 -8.02 4.60
CA ALA A 24 16.48 -8.91 3.70
C ALA A 24 17.98 -8.59 3.65
N LYS A 25 18.83 -9.62 3.68
CA LYS A 25 20.29 -9.46 3.79
C LYS A 25 21.06 -9.82 2.53
N THR A 26 20.45 -10.62 1.64
CA THR A 26 21.12 -11.13 0.45
C THR A 26 20.56 -10.48 -0.81
N PRO A 27 21.38 -10.26 -1.87
CA PRO A 27 20.90 -9.68 -3.12
C PRO A 27 19.77 -10.49 -3.77
N GLN A 28 19.84 -11.82 -3.68
CA GLN A 28 18.82 -12.71 -4.22
C GLN A 28 17.49 -12.57 -3.47
N GLU A 29 17.54 -12.50 -2.14
CA GLU A 29 16.34 -12.28 -1.33
C GLU A 29 15.73 -10.91 -1.62
N ILE A 30 16.53 -9.85 -1.59
CA ILE A 30 16.09 -8.49 -1.92
C ILE A 30 15.38 -8.46 -3.28
N THR A 31 15.98 -9.11 -4.29
CA THR A 31 15.40 -9.20 -5.64
C THR A 31 14.03 -9.89 -5.62
N MET A 32 13.92 -11.07 -5.01
CA MET A 32 12.66 -11.81 -4.92
C MET A 32 11.59 -11.01 -4.16
N ARG A 33 11.95 -10.43 -3.01
CA ARG A 33 11.06 -9.61 -2.18
C ARG A 33 10.56 -8.39 -2.94
N SER A 34 11.44 -7.72 -3.69
CA SER A 34 11.07 -6.56 -4.52
C SER A 34 10.06 -6.91 -5.61
N VAL A 35 10.19 -8.09 -6.24
CA VAL A 35 9.19 -8.58 -7.21
C VAL A 35 7.84 -8.82 -6.53
N LYS A 36 7.83 -9.40 -5.33
CA LYS A 36 6.59 -9.63 -4.57
C LYS A 36 5.90 -8.34 -4.15
N VAL A 37 6.65 -7.33 -3.72
CA VAL A 37 6.11 -5.99 -3.44
C VAL A 37 5.38 -5.43 -4.66
N ARG A 38 6.03 -5.44 -5.83
CA ARG A 38 5.42 -4.97 -7.09
C ARG A 38 4.18 -5.77 -7.48
N GLN A 39 4.16 -7.07 -7.17
CA GLN A 39 3.01 -7.92 -7.42
C GLN A 39 1.82 -7.51 -6.54
N TYR A 40 2.04 -7.33 -5.24
CA TYR A 40 1.00 -6.86 -4.31
C TYR A 40 0.46 -5.49 -4.71
N GLU A 41 1.34 -4.54 -5.05
CA GLU A 41 0.93 -3.20 -5.51
C GLU A 41 0.01 -3.27 -6.73
N ARG A 42 0.35 -4.12 -7.71
CA ARG A 42 -0.49 -4.33 -8.90
C ARG A 42 -1.83 -4.98 -8.54
N GLU A 43 -1.82 -6.02 -7.71
CA GLU A 43 -3.05 -6.72 -7.29
C GLU A 43 -3.98 -5.79 -6.49
N ILE A 44 -3.43 -4.91 -5.65
CA ILE A 44 -4.20 -3.88 -4.93
C ILE A 44 -4.85 -2.91 -5.92
N ALA A 45 -4.11 -2.41 -6.91
CA ALA A 45 -4.66 -1.50 -7.92
C ALA A 45 -5.76 -2.18 -8.76
N ASP A 46 -5.57 -3.45 -9.14
CA ASP A 46 -6.57 -4.22 -9.89
C ASP A 46 -7.82 -4.52 -9.04
N GLU A 47 -7.64 -4.82 -7.75
CA GLU A 47 -8.74 -5.03 -6.80
C GLU A 47 -9.52 -3.72 -6.54
N GLN A 48 -8.83 -2.58 -6.37
CA GLN A 48 -9.47 -1.27 -6.25
C GLN A 48 -10.34 -0.96 -7.48
N LYS A 49 -9.82 -1.21 -8.68
CA LYS A 49 -10.60 -1.08 -9.93
C LYS A 49 -11.80 -2.01 -9.96
N PHE A 50 -11.62 -3.27 -9.58
CA PHE A 50 -12.71 -4.26 -9.52
C PHE A 50 -13.83 -3.83 -8.57
N LEU A 51 -13.47 -3.28 -7.42
CA LEU A 51 -14.41 -2.79 -6.40
C LEU A 51 -15.01 -1.41 -6.72
N ASN A 52 -14.58 -0.77 -7.83
CA ASN A 52 -14.90 0.61 -8.19
C ASN A 52 -14.54 1.61 -7.07
N LEU A 53 -13.48 1.31 -6.32
CA LEU A 53 -12.89 2.26 -5.40
C LEU A 53 -12.01 3.23 -6.21
N PRO A 54 -11.95 4.51 -5.84
CA PRO A 54 -10.95 5.40 -6.40
C PRO A 54 -9.58 4.78 -6.10
N GLU A 55 -8.71 4.72 -7.11
CA GLU A 55 -7.27 4.56 -6.84
C GLU A 55 -6.88 5.65 -5.83
N ASP A 56 -5.97 5.35 -4.91
CA ASP A 56 -5.43 6.36 -4.00
C ASP A 56 -4.88 7.51 -4.86
N GLY A 57 -5.69 8.57 -4.98
CA GLY A 57 -5.38 9.72 -5.78
C GLY A 57 -4.14 10.40 -5.21
N PRO A 58 -3.58 11.41 -5.91
CA PRO A 58 -2.56 12.24 -5.30
C PRO A 58 -3.06 12.67 -3.92
N LEU A 59 -2.24 12.41 -2.89
CA LEU A 59 -2.49 12.95 -1.56
C LEU A 59 -2.78 14.45 -1.73
N PRO A 60 -3.80 14.99 -1.07
CA PRO A 60 -4.08 16.41 -1.18
C PRO A 60 -2.79 17.17 -0.80
N GLU A 61 -2.38 18.11 -1.63
CA GLU A 61 -1.29 19.04 -1.30
C GLU A 61 -1.76 19.89 -0.12
N ILE A 62 -1.52 19.39 1.07
CA ILE A 62 -1.66 20.11 2.32
C ILE A 62 -0.29 20.18 2.95
N THR A 63 0.06 21.35 3.45
CA THR A 63 1.26 21.55 4.25
C THR A 63 1.10 20.89 5.63
N ASP A 64 2.21 20.56 6.30
CA ASP A 64 2.18 20.02 7.66
C ASP A 64 1.41 20.96 8.62
N ASP A 65 1.54 22.28 8.44
CA ASP A 65 0.83 23.29 9.23
C ASP A 65 -0.69 23.23 9.02
N GLU A 66 -1.15 23.01 7.77
CA GLU A 66 -2.57 22.87 7.44
C GLU A 66 -3.15 21.55 7.96
N LEU A 67 -2.36 20.47 7.94
CA LEU A 67 -2.74 19.19 8.54
C LEU A 67 -2.90 19.31 10.06
N LEU A 68 -1.93 19.92 10.74
CA LEU A 68 -1.96 20.11 12.20
C LEU A 68 -3.16 20.97 12.61
N ALA A 69 -3.42 22.08 11.90
CA ALA A 69 -4.57 22.92 12.13
C ALA A 69 -5.91 22.17 11.95
N ALA A 70 -6.03 21.31 10.92
CA ALA A 70 -7.22 20.51 10.68
C ALA A 70 -7.46 19.45 11.78
N LEU A 71 -6.39 18.96 12.42
CA LEU A 71 -6.45 18.03 13.54
C LEU A 71 -6.63 18.73 14.91
N GLY A 72 -6.62 20.07 14.93
CA GLY A 72 -6.75 20.87 16.15
C GLY A 72 -5.50 20.84 17.04
N LEU A 73 -4.32 20.62 16.45
CA LEU A 73 -3.01 20.61 17.11
C LEU A 73 -2.21 21.87 16.81
#